data_AF-A0A5E7GRL7-F1
#
_entry.id   AF-A0A5E7GRL7-F1
#
_cell.length_a   1.000
_cell.length_b   1.000
_cell.length_c   1.000
_cell.angle_alpha   90.00
_cell.angle_beta   90.00
_cell.angle_gamma   90.00
#
_symmetry.space_group_name_H-M   'P 1'
#
loop_
_entity.id
_entity.type
_entity.pdbx_description
1 polymer ?
#
loop_
_entity_poly.entity_id
_entity_poly.type
_entity_poly.pdbx_seq_one_letter_code
_entity_poly.pdbx_strand_id
1 'polypeptide(L)' 'MGFIKRELTTLDTELTITILGEECTAKVIRGCLYDPKGERLKS' A
#
# COMPACT_ATOMS: atom_id res chain seq x y z
N MET A 1 2.63 6.13 0.74
CA MET A 1 1.17 5.94 0.90
C MET A 1 0.47 6.71 -0.22
N GLY A 2 -0.68 6.25 -0.68
CA GLY A 2 -1.45 6.91 -1.74
C GLY A 2 -2.95 6.84 -1.47
N PHE A 3 -3.70 7.70 -2.14
CA PHE A 3 -5.17 7.70 -2.10
C PHE A 3 -5.72 7.06 -3.37
N ILE A 4 -6.71 6.18 -3.22
CA ILE A 4 -7.38 5.51 -4.33
C ILE A 4 -8.89 5.54 -4.11
N LYS A 5 -9.64 5.32 -5.18
CA LYS A 5 -11.10 5.20 -5.09
C LYS A 5 -11.48 3.97 -4.28
N ARG A 6 -12.59 4.06 -3.54
CA ARG A 6 -13.02 3.02 -2.58
C ARG A 6 -13.23 1.66 -3.24
N GLU A 7 -13.74 1.65 -4.46
CA GLU A 7 -13.95 0.43 -5.25
C GLU A 7 -12.66 -0.32 -5.60
N LEU A 8 -11.48 0.32 -5.45
CA LEU A 8 -10.17 -0.26 -5.71
C LEU A 8 -9.40 -0.64 -4.43
N THR A 9 -10.01 -0.55 -3.24
CA THR A 9 -9.30 -0.74 -1.96
C THR A 9 -9.15 -2.20 -1.53
N THR A 10 -9.53 -3.15 -2.36
CA THR A 10 -9.38 -4.58 -2.05
C THR A 10 -7.90 -4.92 -1.92
N LEU A 11 -7.53 -5.67 -0.88
CA LEU A 11 -6.14 -6.12 -0.73
C LEU A 11 -5.71 -6.93 -1.94
N ASP A 12 -4.42 -6.85 -2.23
CA ASP A 12 -3.78 -7.52 -3.36
C ASP A 12 -4.20 -7.04 -4.76
N THR A 13 -5.13 -6.07 -4.86
CA THR A 13 -5.42 -5.38 -6.13
C THR A 13 -4.16 -4.72 -6.68
N GLU A 14 -3.84 -5.02 -7.93
CA GLU A 14 -2.74 -4.39 -8.67
C GLU A 14 -3.24 -3.12 -9.37
N LEU A 15 -2.41 -2.09 -9.32
CA LEU A 15 -2.65 -0.78 -9.90
C LEU A 15 -1.44 -0.39 -10.73
N THR A 16 -1.67 0.09 -11.94
CA THR A 16 -0.63 0.74 -12.73
C THR A 16 -0.49 2.18 -12.27
N ILE A 17 0.72 2.59 -11.90
CA ILE A 17 1.05 3.96 -11.51
C ILE A 17 2.18 4.49 -12.37
N THR A 18 2.15 5.78 -12.70
CA THR A 18 3.23 6.43 -13.44
C THR A 18 4.20 7.10 -12.47
N ILE A 19 5.47 6.71 -12.50
CA ILE A 19 6.54 7.31 -11.71
C ILE A 19 7.59 7.82 -12.69
N LEU A 20 7.85 9.13 -12.70
CA LEU A 20 8.84 9.76 -13.59
C LEU A 20 8.64 9.46 -15.09
N GLY A 21 7.39 9.21 -15.51
CA GLY A 21 7.04 8.88 -16.90
C GLY A 21 7.10 7.38 -17.22
N GLU A 22 7.52 6.53 -16.28
CA GLU A 22 7.51 5.08 -16.43
C GLU A 22 6.29 4.46 -15.77
N GLU A 23 5.71 3.45 -16.40
CA GLU A 23 4.63 2.65 -15.81
C GLU A 23 5.22 1.62 -14.84
N CYS A 24 4.70 1.63 -13.62
CA CYS A 24 5.08 0.74 -12.53
C CYS A 24 3.84 0.03 -11.98
N THR A 25 4.02 -1.19 -11.49
CA THR A 25 2.95 -1.93 -10.81
C THR A 25 3.03 -1.70 -9.31
N ALA A 26 1.91 -1.28 -8.71
CA ALA A 26 1.73 -1.17 -7.27
C ALA A 26 0.65 -2.13 -6.79
N LYS A 27 0.75 -2.59 -5.54
CA LYS A 27 -0.22 -3.51 -4.92
C LYS A 27 -0.85 -2.86 -3.70
N VAL A 28 -2.17 -3.00 -3.55
CA VAL A 28 -2.88 -2.57 -2.34
C VAL A 28 -2.52 -3.49 -1.18
N ILE A 29 -1.90 -2.90 -0.15
CA ILE A 29 -1.41 -3.59 1.04
C ILE A 29 -1.97 -2.95 2.30
N ARG A 30 -1.83 -3.62 3.44
CA ARG A 30 -2.15 -3.02 4.74
C ARG A 30 -1.22 -1.85 5.01
N GLY A 31 -1.77 -0.77 5.58
CA GLY A 31 -1.05 0.48 5.81
C GLY A 31 0.11 0.37 6.82
N CYS A 32 0.09 -0.65 7.68
CA CYS A 32 1.18 -0.92 8.62
C CYS A 32 1.95 -2.18 8.19
N LEU A 33 3.03 -1.99 7.43
CA LEU A 33 3.92 -3.09 7.03
C LEU A 33 4.89 -3.48 8.14
N TYR A 34 5.40 -2.48 8.84
CA TYR A 34 6.45 -2.67 9.83
C TYR A 34 5.85 -2.60 11.23
N ASP A 35 6.02 -3.67 12.00
CA ASP A 35 5.45 -3.85 13.34
C ASP A 35 3.93 -3.52 13.42
N PRO A 36 3.06 -4.26 12.70
CA PRO A 36 1.62 -4.02 12.69
C PRO A 36 0.93 -4.18 14.06
N LYS A 37 1.62 -4.80 15.03
CA LYS A 37 1.10 -5.04 16.38
C LYS A 37 1.73 -4.11 17.42
N GLY A 38 2.69 -3.27 17.04
CA GLY A 38 3.38 -2.37 17.96
C GLY A 38 4.16 -3.09 19.06
N GLU A 39 4.64 -4.32 18.81
CA GLU A 39 5.36 -5.11 19.82
C GLU A 39 6.65 -4.41 20.25
N ARG A 40 7.27 -3.63 19.36
CA ARG A 40 8.50 -2.88 19.65
C ARG A 40 8.28 -1.67 20.55
N LEU A 41 7.03 -1.25 20.76
CA LEU A 41 6.70 -0.14 21.66
C LEU A 41 6.55 -0.60 23.12
N LYS A 42 6.54 -1.92 23.36
CA LYS A 42 6.36 -2.52 24.69
C LYS A 42 7.67 -2.75 25.46
N SER A 43 8.82 -2.43 24.86
CA SER A 43 10.17 -2.58 25.43
C SER A 43 10.71 -1.29 26.01
#